data_AF-A0AAW1JVH9-F1
#
_entry.id   AF-A0AAW1JVH9-F1
#
_cell.length_a   1.000
_cell.length_b   1.000
_cell.length_c   1.000
_cell.angle_alpha   90.00
_cell.angle_beta   90.00
_cell.angle_gamma   90.00
#
_symmetry.space_group_name_H-M   'P 1'
#
loop_
_entity.id
_entity.type
_entity.pdbx_description
1 polymer ?
#
loop_
_entity_poly.entity_id
_entity_poly.type
_entity_poly.pdbx_seq_one_letter_code
_entity_poly.pdbx_strand_id
1 'polypeptide(L)'
;MDRRREDRVKWRETFPPIIIRIEFNLVTRISFYFQRDSLILEPTLIDNCVSKGKSEHFDCRNHIRVIQSIGDGDRLYICGTNAHNPKDWVVHANLTHLSRNTFVPGIGLGIAKCPYDPTDNSTAIWVEKGNPGDLPGLYSGTNAEFTKADTVIFRTDLYNLTTGRKEFTFKRTLKYDSKWLDKPNLPHM
;
A
#
# COMPACT_ATOMS: atom_id res chain seq x y z
N MET A 1 46.21 14.74 -14.17
CA MET A 1 44.90 14.61 -14.83
C MET A 1 44.73 13.15 -15.23
N ASP A 2 43.99 12.37 -14.45
CA ASP A 2 43.63 10.99 -14.80
C ASP A 2 42.10 10.86 -14.69
N ARG A 3 41.41 10.89 -15.84
CA ARG A 3 39.94 10.84 -15.98
C ARG A 3 39.45 9.39 -16.08
N ARG A 4 39.78 8.52 -15.12
CA ARG A 4 39.36 7.10 -15.15
C ARG A 4 38.80 6.54 -13.83
N ARG A 5 38.22 7.39 -12.98
CA ARG A 5 37.57 6.96 -11.72
C ARG A 5 36.11 7.43 -11.52
N GLU A 6 35.46 7.99 -12.53
CA GLU A 6 34.09 8.55 -12.36
C GLU A 6 32.96 7.66 -12.91
N ASP A 7 33.25 6.58 -13.64
CA ASP A 7 32.21 5.80 -14.35
C ASP A 7 31.70 4.56 -13.59
N ARG A 8 31.94 4.43 -12.27
CA ARG A 8 31.58 3.22 -11.50
C ARG A 8 30.48 3.35 -10.43
N VAL A 9 29.72 4.46 -10.39
CA VAL A 9 28.68 4.68 -9.35
C VAL A 9 27.30 5.09 -9.90
N LYS A 10 27.04 4.94 -11.21
CA LYS A 10 25.76 5.35 -11.83
C LYS A 10 24.74 4.23 -12.06
N TRP A 11 24.84 3.12 -11.33
CA TRP A 11 23.85 2.02 -11.29
C TRP A 11 22.95 2.06 -10.04
N ARG A 12 22.66 3.24 -9.48
CA ARG A 12 21.57 3.36 -8.49
C ARG A 12 20.25 3.34 -9.25
N GLU A 13 19.84 2.14 -9.64
CA GLU A 13 18.52 1.82 -10.17
C GLU A 13 17.47 2.16 -9.09
N THR A 14 17.00 3.40 -9.09
CA THR A 14 15.75 3.76 -8.42
C THR A 14 14.63 3.18 -9.27
N PHE A 15 14.20 1.96 -8.95
CA PHE A 15 12.97 1.41 -9.51
C PHE A 15 11.83 2.34 -9.10
N PRO A 16 11.07 2.91 -10.06
CA PRO A 16 9.91 3.71 -9.72
C PRO A 16 8.88 2.84 -8.98
N PRO A 17 7.92 3.42 -8.25
CA PRO A 17 6.84 2.67 -7.62
C PRO A 17 5.86 2.18 -8.70
N ILE A 18 6.31 1.22 -9.51
CA ILE A 18 5.60 0.68 -10.67
C ILE A 18 4.79 -0.53 -10.23
N ILE A 19 3.48 -0.48 -10.43
CA ILE A 19 2.62 -1.66 -10.45
C ILE A 19 2.57 -2.14 -11.90
N ILE A 20 2.88 -3.41 -12.14
CA ILE A 20 2.90 -4.00 -13.48
C ILE A 20 1.82 -5.07 -13.54
N ARG A 21 1.00 -5.03 -14.58
CA ARG A 21 0.05 -6.10 -14.89
C ARG A 21 0.76 -7.16 -15.72
N ILE A 22 0.76 -8.40 -15.25
CA ILE A 22 1.36 -9.55 -15.95
C ILE A 22 0.23 -10.48 -16.41
N GLU A 23 0.19 -10.81 -17.70
CA GLU A 23 -0.72 -11.83 -18.22
C GLU A 23 -0.12 -13.24 -18.04
N PHE A 24 -0.73 -14.03 -17.15
CA PHE A 24 -0.24 -15.37 -16.78
C PHE A 24 -0.20 -16.38 -17.94
N ASN A 25 -0.93 -16.15 -19.03
CA ASN A 25 -0.94 -17.04 -20.21
C ASN A 25 0.19 -16.75 -21.21
N LEU A 26 0.93 -15.65 -21.02
CA LEU A 26 1.94 -15.15 -21.97
C LEU A 26 3.27 -14.83 -21.28
N VAL A 27 3.62 -15.49 -20.18
CA VAL A 27 4.86 -15.23 -19.42
C VAL A 27 6.13 -15.36 -20.30
N THR A 28 6.06 -16.06 -21.44
CA THR A 28 7.14 -16.17 -22.44
C THR A 28 7.23 -14.99 -23.42
N ARG A 29 6.26 -14.07 -23.42
CA ARG A 29 6.19 -12.85 -24.23
C ARG A 29 5.99 -11.61 -23.34
N ILE A 30 6.84 -11.43 -22.32
CA ILE A 30 6.94 -10.14 -21.62
C ILE A 30 7.63 -9.15 -22.57
N SER A 31 6.89 -8.66 -23.56
CA SER A 31 7.26 -7.41 -24.22
C SER A 31 6.95 -6.30 -23.24
N PHE A 32 7.98 -5.69 -22.66
CA PHE A 32 7.90 -4.44 -21.91
C PHE A 32 7.46 -3.29 -22.84
N TYR A 33 6.25 -3.35 -23.40
CA TYR A 33 5.59 -2.17 -23.96
C TYR A 33 5.14 -1.32 -22.77
N PHE A 34 6.10 -0.55 -22.26
CA PHE A 34 6.14 0.21 -21.02
C PHE A 34 4.94 1.16 -20.78
N GLN A 35 4.08 1.40 -21.76
CA GLN A 35 3.16 2.54 -21.75
C GLN A 35 1.69 2.21 -21.42
N ARG A 36 1.27 0.94 -21.35
CA ARG A 36 -0.14 0.59 -21.04
C ARG A 36 -0.37 -0.37 -19.87
N ASP A 37 0.66 -1.11 -19.46
CA ASP A 37 0.51 -2.16 -18.44
C ASP A 37 1.14 -1.78 -17.10
N SER A 38 1.35 -0.49 -16.86
CA SER A 38 1.94 -0.03 -15.61
C SER A 38 1.29 1.22 -15.02
N LEU A 39 1.26 1.27 -13.69
CA LEU A 39 0.79 2.41 -12.91
C LEU A 39 1.89 2.87 -11.97
N ILE A 40 2.18 4.17 -11.97
CA ILE A 40 3.16 4.79 -11.09
C ILE A 40 2.43 5.58 -10.01
N LEU A 41 2.69 5.24 -8.74
CA LEU A 41 2.13 5.93 -7.58
C LEU A 41 3.24 6.68 -6.84
N GLU A 42 3.45 7.93 -7.20
CA GLU A 42 4.54 8.74 -6.65
C GLU A 42 4.41 8.97 -5.13
N PRO A 43 5.53 8.89 -4.37
CA PRO A 43 5.52 9.19 -2.96
C PRO A 43 5.23 10.68 -2.71
N THR A 44 4.52 10.95 -1.62
CA THR A 44 4.34 12.30 -1.10
C THR A 44 5.23 12.54 0.12
N LEU A 45 5.53 13.80 0.43
CA LEU A 45 6.27 14.19 1.65
C LEU A 45 7.71 13.63 1.76
N ILE A 46 8.41 13.48 0.63
CA ILE A 46 9.81 12.99 0.58
C ILE A 46 10.70 13.79 1.54
N ASP A 47 10.65 15.13 1.47
CA ASP A 47 11.50 16.00 2.31
C ASP A 47 11.27 15.79 3.82
N ASN A 48 10.02 15.54 4.23
CA ASN A 48 9.67 15.26 5.62
C ASN A 48 10.11 13.86 6.06
N CYS A 49 10.15 12.90 5.14
CA CYS A 49 10.71 11.58 5.40
C CYS A 49 12.24 11.67 5.57
N VAL A 50 12.91 12.37 4.66
CA VAL A 50 14.38 12.57 4.69
C VAL A 50 14.81 13.36 5.92
N SER A 51 14.06 14.41 6.31
CA SER A 51 14.35 15.21 7.51
C SER A 51 14.27 14.40 8.81
N LYS A 52 13.55 13.28 8.82
CA LYS A 52 13.49 12.30 9.92
C LYS A 52 14.64 11.27 9.87
N GLY A 53 15.63 11.48 9.01
CA GLY A 53 16.84 10.64 8.92
C GLY A 53 16.68 9.36 8.10
N LYS A 54 15.65 9.26 7.26
CA LYS A 54 15.41 8.11 6.38
C LYS A 54 16.08 8.27 5.02
N SER A 55 16.41 7.14 4.38
CA SER A 55 17.07 7.13 3.07
C SER A 55 16.17 7.66 1.96
N GLU A 56 16.58 8.74 1.29
CA GLU A 56 15.85 9.30 0.14
C GLU A 56 15.71 8.30 -1.03
N HIS A 57 16.70 7.45 -1.22
CA HIS A 57 16.74 6.52 -2.36
C HIS A 57 15.92 5.25 -2.13
N PHE A 58 15.64 4.89 -0.89
CA PHE A 58 14.94 3.65 -0.56
C PHE A 58 13.73 3.91 0.34
N ASP A 59 13.95 4.34 1.58
CA ASP A 59 12.88 4.51 2.59
C ASP A 59 11.82 5.54 2.16
N CYS A 60 12.25 6.67 1.60
CA CYS A 60 11.38 7.77 1.20
C CYS A 60 10.80 7.61 -0.21
N ARG A 61 10.59 6.36 -0.62
CA ARG A 61 9.86 5.98 -1.84
C ARG A 61 8.50 5.39 -1.47
N ASN A 62 7.66 5.17 -2.47
CA ASN A 62 6.38 4.49 -2.27
C ASN A 62 6.53 2.99 -2.55
N HIS A 63 6.61 2.18 -1.52
CA HIS A 63 6.66 0.73 -1.68
C HIS A 63 5.26 0.18 -1.58
N ILE A 64 4.75 -0.41 -2.67
CA ILE A 64 3.43 -1.04 -2.67
C ILE A 64 3.47 -2.31 -1.84
N ARG A 65 2.54 -2.44 -0.89
CA ARG A 65 2.50 -3.53 0.10
C ARG A 65 1.23 -4.34 0.05
N VAL A 66 0.15 -3.73 -0.43
CA VAL A 66 -1.16 -4.38 -0.55
C VAL A 66 -1.69 -4.13 -1.94
N ILE A 67 -2.10 -5.21 -2.61
CA ILE A 67 -2.92 -5.18 -3.83
C ILE A 67 -4.02 -6.22 -3.61
N GLN A 68 -5.28 -5.79 -3.71
CA GLN A 68 -6.45 -6.66 -3.55
C GLN A 68 -7.45 -6.37 -4.64
N SER A 69 -8.05 -7.43 -5.20
CA SER A 69 -9.19 -7.30 -6.10
C SER A 69 -10.44 -6.97 -5.27
N ILE A 70 -11.25 -6.02 -5.72
CA ILE A 70 -12.46 -5.60 -5.01
C ILE A 70 -13.68 -5.60 -5.94
N GLY A 71 -14.87 -5.79 -5.37
CA GLY A 71 -16.12 -6.00 -6.07
C GLY A 71 -16.04 -7.22 -7.00
N ASP A 72 -16.46 -7.05 -8.24
CA ASP A 72 -16.42 -8.09 -9.28
C ASP A 72 -15.03 -8.22 -9.95
N GLY A 73 -14.02 -7.53 -9.41
CA GLY A 73 -12.64 -7.58 -9.89
C GLY A 73 -12.25 -6.52 -10.92
N ASP A 74 -13.17 -5.63 -11.27
CA ASP A 74 -12.92 -4.47 -12.15
C ASP A 74 -12.08 -3.37 -11.51
N ARG A 75 -11.87 -3.44 -10.19
CA ARG A 75 -11.11 -2.48 -9.42
C ARG A 75 -10.09 -3.18 -8.53
N LEU A 76 -9.02 -2.45 -8.24
CA LEU A 76 -7.96 -2.86 -7.34
C LEU A 76 -7.87 -1.88 -6.18
N TYR A 77 -7.88 -2.41 -4.96
CA TYR A 77 -7.44 -1.71 -3.76
C TYR A 77 -5.92 -1.84 -3.64
N ILE A 78 -5.23 -0.71 -3.47
CA ILE A 78 -3.77 -0.64 -3.40
C ILE A 78 -3.37 0.17 -2.17
N CYS A 79 -2.39 -0.29 -1.39
CA CYS A 79 -1.79 0.48 -0.31
C CYS A 79 -0.27 0.42 -0.36
N GLY A 80 0.40 1.54 -0.11
CA GLY A 80 1.85 1.64 -0.11
C GLY A 80 2.40 2.53 1.01
N THR A 81 3.69 2.37 1.30
CA THR A 81 4.39 3.06 2.40
C THR A 81 4.43 4.57 2.21
N ASN A 82 4.39 5.04 0.95
CA ASN A 82 4.32 6.43 0.56
C ASN A 82 5.28 7.33 1.36
N ALA A 83 6.57 7.00 1.32
CA ALA A 83 7.66 7.68 2.05
C ALA A 83 7.38 7.82 3.56
N HIS A 84 7.15 6.70 4.25
CA HIS A 84 6.80 6.69 5.66
C HIS A 84 5.56 7.55 5.99
N ASN A 85 4.58 7.56 5.08
CA ASN A 85 3.28 8.18 5.27
C ASN A 85 2.21 7.37 4.52
N PRO A 86 1.85 6.17 5.04
CA PRO A 86 1.05 5.19 4.33
C PRO A 86 -0.19 5.77 3.67
N LYS A 87 -0.42 5.37 2.43
CA LYS A 87 -1.53 5.87 1.61
C LYS A 87 -2.13 4.72 0.81
N ASP A 88 -3.43 4.80 0.59
CA ASP A 88 -4.18 3.84 -0.21
C ASP A 88 -4.97 4.49 -1.33
N TRP A 89 -5.27 3.69 -2.35
CA TRP A 89 -5.91 4.06 -3.58
C TRP A 89 -6.87 2.96 -4.03
N VAL A 90 -7.84 3.36 -4.85
CA VAL A 90 -8.60 2.45 -5.68
C VAL A 90 -8.42 2.86 -7.13
N VAL A 91 -8.12 1.89 -7.99
CA VAL A 91 -7.91 2.06 -9.43
C VAL A 91 -8.67 1.00 -10.20
N HIS A 92 -8.77 1.15 -11.52
CA HIS A 92 -9.29 0.10 -12.38
C HIS A 92 -8.29 -1.06 -12.51
N ALA A 93 -8.79 -2.27 -12.77
CA ALA A 93 -7.95 -3.46 -13.00
C ALA A 93 -7.02 -3.35 -14.21
N ASN A 94 -7.30 -2.44 -15.14
CA ASN A 94 -6.41 -2.07 -16.25
C ASN A 94 -5.34 -1.03 -15.85
N LEU A 95 -5.11 -0.81 -14.55
CA LEU A 95 -4.10 0.09 -14.00
C LEU A 95 -4.30 1.58 -14.35
N THR A 96 -5.54 1.99 -14.63
CA THR A 96 -5.90 3.41 -14.82
C THR A 96 -6.54 4.00 -13.57
N HIS A 97 -6.27 5.28 -13.29
CA HIS A 97 -6.92 6.00 -12.20
C HIS A 97 -8.44 6.07 -12.41
N LEU A 98 -9.19 6.00 -11.31
CA LEU A 98 -10.61 6.37 -11.32
C LEU A 98 -10.78 7.83 -11.74
N SER A 99 -11.93 8.17 -12.32
CA SER A 99 -12.29 9.56 -12.61
C SER A 99 -12.21 10.41 -11.35
N ARG A 100 -11.77 11.67 -11.47
CA ARG A 100 -11.67 12.63 -10.35
C ARG A 100 -13.00 12.83 -9.59
N ASN A 101 -14.13 12.56 -10.25
CA ASN A 101 -15.46 12.68 -9.65
C ASN A 101 -15.92 11.39 -8.95
N THR A 102 -15.14 10.31 -9.05
CA THR A 102 -15.42 9.04 -8.37
C THR A 102 -14.79 9.08 -6.98
N PHE A 103 -15.64 9.25 -5.96
CA PHE A 103 -15.23 9.16 -4.57
C PHE A 103 -15.42 7.74 -4.05
N VAL A 104 -14.38 7.17 -3.43
CA VAL A 104 -14.48 5.90 -2.71
C VAL A 104 -14.33 6.19 -1.22
N PRO A 105 -15.39 6.01 -0.41
CA PRO A 105 -15.35 6.30 1.02
C PRO A 105 -14.24 5.52 1.74
N GLY A 106 -13.57 6.18 2.69
CA GLY A 106 -12.53 5.56 3.51
C GLY A 106 -11.18 5.35 2.83
N ILE A 107 -11.01 5.78 1.58
CA ILE A 107 -9.74 5.70 0.82
C ILE A 107 -8.97 7.03 0.91
N GLY A 108 -7.64 6.96 0.98
CA GLY A 108 -6.70 8.09 0.95
C GLY A 108 -5.72 8.13 2.11
N LEU A 109 -5.99 7.40 3.20
CA LEU A 109 -5.10 7.25 4.36
C LEU A 109 -4.81 5.76 4.58
N GLY A 110 -3.54 5.37 4.49
CA GLY A 110 -3.09 3.98 4.62
C GLY A 110 -2.68 3.55 6.02
N ILE A 111 -2.81 4.44 7.02
CA ILE A 111 -2.44 4.15 8.41
C ILE A 111 -3.21 2.91 8.90
N ALA A 112 -2.49 1.97 9.52
CA ALA A 112 -2.98 0.66 9.94
C ALA A 112 -3.46 -0.27 8.82
N LYS A 113 -3.46 0.15 7.54
CA LYS A 113 -3.83 -0.67 6.37
C LYS A 113 -2.61 -1.26 5.67
N CYS A 114 -1.51 -0.53 5.66
CA CYS A 114 -0.19 -0.97 5.21
C CYS A 114 0.91 -0.26 6.02
N PRO A 115 2.17 -0.75 6.01
CA PRO A 115 3.20 -0.28 6.92
C PRO A 115 3.79 1.07 6.50
N TYR A 116 4.38 1.77 7.48
CA TYR A 116 5.22 2.94 7.25
C TYR A 116 6.57 2.57 6.61
N ASP A 117 7.18 1.49 7.09
CA ASP A 117 8.53 1.09 6.74
C ASP A 117 8.50 0.01 5.64
N PRO A 118 9.28 0.15 4.55
CA PRO A 118 9.36 -0.86 3.49
C PRO A 118 10.04 -2.18 3.94
N THR A 119 10.64 -2.23 5.11
CA THR A 119 11.21 -3.47 5.64
C THR A 119 10.26 -4.23 6.56
N ASP A 120 9.10 -3.63 6.90
CA ASP A 120 8.12 -4.29 7.75
C ASP A 120 7.38 -5.39 6.98
N ASN A 121 7.27 -6.55 7.63
CA ASN A 121 6.43 -7.63 7.17
C ASN A 121 5.01 -7.38 7.65
N SER A 122 4.13 -7.13 6.69
CA SER A 122 2.72 -6.86 6.89
C SER A 122 1.89 -7.77 6.03
N THR A 123 0.64 -7.96 6.43
CA THR A 123 -0.34 -8.73 5.66
C THR A 123 -1.65 -7.96 5.59
N ALA A 124 -2.42 -8.18 4.52
CA ALA A 124 -3.76 -7.64 4.40
C ALA A 124 -4.61 -8.45 3.42
N ILE A 125 -5.91 -8.51 3.69
CA ILE A 125 -6.91 -9.17 2.86
C ILE A 125 -8.18 -8.31 2.77
N TRP A 126 -8.71 -8.18 1.57
CA TRP A 126 -10.00 -7.53 1.35
C TRP A 126 -11.12 -8.56 1.42
N VAL A 127 -12.13 -8.29 2.25
CA VAL A 127 -13.25 -9.21 2.49
C VAL A 127 -14.53 -8.54 2.04
N GLU A 128 -15.15 -9.09 1.00
CA GLU A 128 -16.40 -8.58 0.41
C GLU A 128 -17.64 -8.93 1.25
N LYS A 129 -17.70 -10.15 1.80
CA LYS A 129 -18.91 -10.70 2.45
C LYS A 129 -18.61 -11.29 3.82
N GLY A 130 -19.64 -11.36 4.67
CA GLY A 130 -19.56 -11.92 6.03
C GLY A 130 -19.18 -10.91 7.11
N ASN A 131 -18.93 -9.66 6.73
CA ASN A 131 -18.78 -8.55 7.67
C ASN A 131 -20.16 -8.06 8.17
N PRO A 132 -20.20 -7.27 9.27
CA PRO A 132 -21.43 -6.61 9.70
C PRO A 132 -22.08 -5.79 8.58
N GLY A 133 -23.39 -5.98 8.39
CA GLY A 133 -24.14 -5.36 7.30
C GLY A 133 -23.79 -5.87 5.90
N ASP A 134 -23.03 -6.98 5.81
CA ASP A 134 -22.45 -7.53 4.58
C ASP A 134 -21.68 -6.49 3.76
N LEU A 135 -21.01 -5.55 4.46
CA LEU A 135 -20.25 -4.46 3.85
C LEU A 135 -18.79 -4.87 3.64
N PRO A 136 -18.16 -4.48 2.52
CA PRO A 136 -16.77 -4.82 2.27
C PRO A 136 -15.82 -4.07 3.21
N GLY A 137 -14.68 -4.69 3.51
CA GLY A 137 -13.66 -4.07 4.35
C GLY A 137 -12.30 -4.75 4.25
N LEU A 138 -11.25 -3.98 4.55
CA LEU A 138 -9.89 -4.50 4.61
C LEU A 138 -9.59 -4.98 6.03
N TYR A 139 -9.04 -6.18 6.13
CA TYR A 139 -8.35 -6.69 7.31
C TYR A 139 -6.84 -6.62 7.07
N SER A 140 -6.09 -6.26 8.09
CA SER A 140 -4.65 -6.04 7.96
C SER A 140 -3.92 -6.29 9.26
N GLY A 141 -2.68 -6.73 9.13
CA GLY A 141 -1.71 -6.88 10.20
C GLY A 141 -0.48 -6.06 9.85
N THR A 142 -0.21 -4.98 10.58
CA THR A 142 0.88 -4.05 10.24
C THR A 142 1.32 -3.22 11.45
N ASN A 143 2.35 -2.39 11.26
CA ASN A 143 2.68 -1.30 12.19
C ASN A 143 1.95 -0.01 11.80
N ALA A 144 1.17 0.54 12.74
CA ALA A 144 0.36 1.73 12.52
C ALA A 144 1.07 3.04 12.86
N GLU A 145 2.34 2.99 13.28
CA GLU A 145 3.07 4.18 13.72
C GLU A 145 4.50 4.22 13.16
N PHE A 146 5.01 5.42 12.88
CA PHE A 146 6.36 5.63 12.35
C PHE A 146 7.46 5.08 13.27
N THR A 147 7.26 5.18 14.59
CA THR A 147 8.21 4.72 15.62
C THR A 147 8.27 3.20 15.77
N LYS A 148 7.41 2.48 15.05
CA LYS A 148 7.18 1.05 15.16
C LYS A 148 6.61 0.57 16.50
N ALA A 149 6.12 1.48 17.34
CA ALA A 149 5.61 1.16 18.67
C ALA A 149 4.18 0.57 18.69
N ASP A 150 3.45 0.62 17.57
CA ASP A 150 2.04 0.25 17.51
C ASP A 150 1.78 -0.83 16.44
N THR A 151 2.11 -2.07 16.74
CA THR A 151 1.71 -3.20 15.89
C THR A 151 0.25 -3.56 16.14
N VAL A 152 -0.51 -3.76 15.06
CA VAL A 152 -1.96 -3.87 15.12
C VAL A 152 -2.49 -4.94 14.15
N ILE A 153 -3.50 -5.69 14.60
CA ILE A 153 -4.44 -6.36 13.70
C ILE A 153 -5.66 -5.45 13.60
N PHE A 154 -5.98 -5.02 12.39
CA PHE A 154 -6.89 -3.93 12.09
C PHE A 154 -7.94 -4.35 11.06
N ARG A 155 -9.18 -3.91 11.27
CA ARG A 155 -10.24 -3.90 10.25
C ARG A 155 -10.67 -2.46 10.01
N THR A 156 -10.77 -2.03 8.76
CA THR A 156 -11.20 -0.67 8.42
C THR A 156 -12.61 -0.33 8.91
N ASP A 157 -12.92 0.97 8.94
CA ASP A 157 -14.30 1.45 8.94
C ASP A 157 -15.06 0.79 7.77
N LEU A 158 -16.30 0.39 8.00
CA LEU A 158 -17.15 -0.20 6.98
C LEU A 158 -18.11 0.86 6.46
N TYR A 159 -18.09 1.06 5.16
CA TYR A 159 -18.90 2.06 4.48
C TYR A 159 -19.93 1.39 3.58
N ASN A 160 -21.13 1.94 3.56
CA ASN A 160 -22.06 1.69 2.49
C ASN A 160 -21.55 2.42 1.24
N LEU A 161 -21.02 1.69 0.26
CA LEU A 161 -20.39 2.27 -0.93
C LEU A 161 -21.39 2.98 -1.85
N THR A 162 -22.70 2.70 -1.74
CA THR A 162 -23.76 3.37 -2.51
C THR A 162 -24.11 4.72 -1.91
N THR A 163 -24.25 4.80 -0.59
CA THR A 163 -24.65 6.05 0.10
C THR A 163 -23.47 6.89 0.58
N GLY A 164 -22.26 6.31 0.61
CA GLY A 164 -21.05 6.92 1.14
C GLY A 164 -20.99 6.99 2.67
N ARG A 165 -21.99 6.46 3.38
CA ARG A 165 -22.09 6.56 4.84
C ARG A 165 -21.23 5.51 5.52
N LYS A 166 -20.59 5.90 6.62
CA LYS A 166 -19.92 4.97 7.54
C LYS A 166 -20.99 4.30 8.41
N GLU A 167 -21.12 2.99 8.31
CA GLU A 167 -22.10 2.21 9.06
C GLU A 167 -21.46 1.56 10.30
N PHE A 168 -20.20 1.13 10.20
CA PHE A 168 -19.48 0.54 11.33
C PHE A 168 -18.09 1.14 11.48
N THR A 169 -17.67 1.34 12.72
CA THR A 169 -16.30 1.80 13.01
C THR A 169 -15.28 0.68 12.85
N PHE A 170 -14.03 1.08 12.63
CA PHE A 170 -12.88 0.23 12.55
C PHE A 170 -12.74 -0.63 13.83
N LYS A 171 -12.04 -1.75 13.69
CA LYS A 171 -11.66 -2.61 14.81
C LYS A 171 -10.15 -2.71 14.85
N ARG A 172 -9.61 -2.82 16.06
CA ARG A 172 -8.17 -2.98 16.28
C ARG A 172 -7.91 -3.80 17.55
N THR A 173 -6.75 -4.42 17.61
CA THR A 173 -6.20 -4.96 18.86
C THR A 173 -5.92 -3.84 19.86
N LEU A 174 -5.90 -4.20 21.16
CA LEU A 174 -5.64 -3.26 22.24
C LEU A 174 -4.21 -2.71 22.14
N LYS A 175 -4.07 -1.38 22.19
CA LYS A 175 -2.77 -0.71 22.08
C LYS A 175 -1.95 -0.98 23.34
N TYR A 176 -0.65 -1.26 23.16
CA TYR A 176 0.33 -1.45 24.24
C TYR A 176 0.03 -2.59 25.23
N ASP A 177 -0.77 -3.58 24.81
CA ASP A 177 -0.97 -4.82 25.57
C ASP A 177 -0.20 -5.97 24.90
N SER A 178 0.94 -6.33 25.50
CA SER A 178 1.81 -7.39 24.99
C SER A 178 1.18 -8.78 25.02
N LYS A 179 0.08 -8.99 25.77
CA LYS A 179 -0.68 -10.25 25.71
C LYS A 179 -1.45 -10.42 24.40
N TRP A 180 -1.72 -9.32 23.70
CA TRP A 180 -2.37 -9.35 22.39
C TRP A 180 -1.36 -9.45 21.26
N LEU A 181 -0.34 -8.58 21.25
CA LEU A 181 0.73 -8.58 20.25
C LEU A 181 2.04 -8.12 20.88
N ASP A 182 3.11 -8.92 20.73
CA ASP A 182 4.48 -8.55 21.10
C ASP A 182 5.40 -8.72 19.89
N LYS A 183 5.74 -7.60 19.24
CA LYS A 183 6.61 -7.51 18.06
C LYS A 183 6.37 -8.61 17.01
N PRO A 184 5.12 -8.82 16.56
CA PRO A 184 4.81 -9.92 15.66
C PRO A 184 5.40 -9.68 14.27
N ASN A 185 5.80 -10.77 13.64
CA ASN A 185 6.07 -10.83 12.20
C ASN A 185 4.80 -11.38 11.53
N LEU A 186 4.19 -10.64 10.60
CA LEU A 186 2.86 -10.93 10.06
C LEU A 186 2.93 -11.29 8.56
N PRO A 187 3.38 -12.50 8.20
CA PRO A 187 3.61 -12.85 6.80
C PRO A 187 2.31 -13.12 6.02
N HIS A 188 1.24 -13.58 6.67
CA HIS A 188 0.01 -14.03 6.01
C HIS A 188 -1.25 -13.74 6.83
N MET A 189 -2.36 -13.59 6.12
CA MET A 189 -3.74 -13.47 6.61
C MET A 189 -4.69 -14.09 5.61
#